data_AF-A0A7X6ZW89-F1
#
_entry.id   AF-A0A7X6ZW89-F1
#
_cell.length_a   1.000
_cell.length_b   1.000
_cell.length_c   1.000
_cell.angle_alpha   90.00
_cell.angle_beta   90.00
_cell.angle_gamma   90.00
#
_symmetry.space_group_name_H-M   'P 1'
#
loop_
_entity.id
_entity.type
_entity.pdbx_description
1 polymer ?
#
loop_
_entity_poly.entity_id
_entity_poly.type
_entity_poly.pdbx_seq_one_letter_code
_entity_poly.pdbx_strand_id
1 'polypeptide(L)'
;MDLVMTKQNLDSSKLLQSLQLLQEQLLLIDASKTELVVCGGSALIALDLVLRTTQDLDIIALIRADELIDSEPLPEYLISAAIQVARILNLPIA
;
A
#
# COMPACT_ATOMS: atom_id res chain seq x y z
N MET A 1 13.73 -19.61 -22.76
CA MET A 1 13.90 -18.15 -22.71
C MET A 1 13.14 -17.70 -21.48
N ASP A 2 13.74 -17.94 -20.32
CA ASP A 2 13.10 -17.71 -19.04
C ASP A 2 13.15 -16.22 -18.74
N LEU A 3 12.00 -15.59 -18.84
CA LEU A 3 11.81 -14.21 -18.43
C LEU A 3 11.86 -14.21 -16.89
N VAL A 4 13.06 -14.15 -16.33
CA VAL A 4 13.26 -13.88 -14.91
C VAL A 4 12.70 -12.49 -14.66
N MET A 5 11.44 -12.43 -14.22
CA MET A 5 10.84 -11.23 -13.62
C MET A 5 11.65 -10.92 -12.36
N THR A 6 12.63 -10.03 -12.48
CA THR A 6 13.37 -9.51 -11.33
C THR A 6 12.40 -8.78 -10.41
N LYS A 7 12.02 -9.45 -9.31
CA LYS A 7 11.20 -8.89 -8.22
C LYS A 7 11.84 -7.59 -7.73
N GLN A 8 11.13 -6.48 -7.84
CA GLN A 8 11.61 -5.19 -7.38
C GLN A 8 11.51 -5.08 -5.85
N ASN A 9 12.60 -4.66 -5.20
CA ASN A 9 12.58 -4.30 -3.78
C ASN A 9 11.83 -2.98 -3.56
N LEU A 10 11.04 -2.92 -2.49
CA LEU A 10 10.39 -1.71 -1.99
C LEU A 10 11.37 -0.93 -1.11
N ASP A 11 11.67 0.31 -1.51
CA ASP A 11 12.41 1.30 -0.72
C ASP A 11 11.47 2.46 -0.33
N SER A 12 11.97 3.42 0.45
CA SER A 12 11.16 4.55 0.93
C SER A 12 10.58 5.41 -0.19
N SER A 13 11.34 5.62 -1.28
CA SER A 13 10.88 6.40 -2.43
C SER A 13 9.73 5.70 -3.14
N LYS A 14 9.86 4.39 -3.40
CA LYS A 14 8.82 3.60 -4.07
C LYS A 14 7.57 3.44 -3.20
N LEU A 15 7.76 3.26 -1.89
CA LEU A 15 6.64 3.20 -0.94
C LEU A 15 5.88 4.52 -0.93
N LEU A 16 6.57 5.66 -0.81
CA LEU A 16 5.94 6.97 -0.81
C LEU A 16 5.21 7.24 -2.12
N GLN A 17 5.83 6.93 -3.26
CA GLN A 17 5.21 7.04 -4.58
C GLN A 17 3.93 6.19 -4.66
N SER A 18 3.97 4.96 -4.16
CA SER A 18 2.81 4.06 -4.16
C SER A 18 1.67 4.61 -3.31
N LEU A 19 1.97 5.16 -2.13
CA LEU A 19 0.97 5.78 -1.24
C LEU A 19 0.38 7.06 -1.83
N GLN A 20 1.18 7.87 -2.53
CA GLN A 20 0.70 9.05 -3.25
C GLN A 20 -0.23 8.67 -4.39
N LEU A 21 0.14 7.68 -5.20
CA LEU A 21 -0.74 7.18 -6.27
C LEU A 21 -2.03 6.58 -5.71
N LEU A 22 -1.95 5.86 -4.57
CA LEU A 22 -3.13 5.34 -3.90
C LEU A 22 -4.08 6.47 -3.48
N GLN A 23 -3.55 7.55 -2.89
CA GLN A 23 -4.33 8.73 -2.54
C GLN A 23 -5.01 9.34 -3.79
N GLU A 24 -4.28 9.49 -4.89
CA GLU A 24 -4.83 10.02 -6.14
C GLU A 24 -5.98 9.15 -6.68
N GLN A 25 -5.81 7.83 -6.68
CA GLN A 25 -6.87 6.90 -7.10
C GLN A 25 -8.11 6.99 -6.22
N LEU A 26 -7.94 7.16 -4.90
CA LEU A 26 -9.06 7.33 -3.97
C LEU A 26 -9.79 8.66 -4.17
N LEU A 27 -9.06 9.75 -4.46
CA LEU A 27 -9.67 11.04 -4.78
C LEU A 27 -10.48 11.00 -6.09
N LEU A 28 -10.00 10.27 -7.11
CA LEU A 28 -10.69 10.15 -8.40
C LEU A 28 -12.06 9.48 -8.30
N ILE A 29 -12.27 8.62 -7.30
CA ILE A 29 -13.53 7.90 -7.10
C ILE A 29 -14.39 8.50 -5.97
N ASP A 30 -14.03 9.70 -5.48
CA ASP A 30 -14.67 10.35 -4.33
C ASP A 30 -14.81 9.40 -3.13
N ALA A 31 -13.75 8.62 -2.87
CA ALA A 31 -13.73 7.68 -1.75
C ALA A 31 -13.83 8.41 -0.42
N SER A 32 -14.46 7.77 0.56
CA SER A 32 -14.45 8.26 1.93
C SER A 32 -13.02 8.37 2.46
N LYS A 33 -12.76 9.37 3.30
CA LYS A 33 -11.46 9.51 3.98
C LYS A 33 -11.14 8.21 4.73
N THR A 34 -10.00 7.61 4.42
CA THR A 34 -9.53 6.38 5.04
C THR A 34 -8.25 6.63 5.81
N GLU A 35 -8.21 6.17 7.05
CA GLU A 35 -7.00 6.18 7.88
C GLU A 35 -6.54 4.72 8.07
N LEU A 36 -5.25 4.47 7.84
CA LEU A 36 -4.67 3.14 7.78
C LEU A 36 -3.62 2.96 8.87
N VAL A 37 -3.58 1.76 9.46
CA VAL A 37 -2.44 1.31 10.26
C VAL A 37 -1.58 0.37 9.44
N VAL A 38 -0.36 0.82 9.18
CA VAL A 38 0.69 0.05 8.51
C VAL A 38 1.58 -0.60 9.55
N CYS A 39 1.92 -1.88 9.35
CA CYS A 39 2.79 -2.62 10.26
C CYS A 39 4.01 -3.23 9.54
N GLY A 40 4.89 -3.90 10.28
CA GLY A 40 5.99 -4.69 9.72
C GLY A 40 7.12 -3.86 9.07
N GLY A 41 7.78 -4.45 8.07
CA GLY A 41 8.93 -3.83 7.40
C GLY A 41 8.58 -2.52 6.69
N SER A 42 7.37 -2.42 6.16
CA SER A 42 6.86 -1.25 5.45
C SER A 42 6.64 -0.06 6.40
N ALA A 43 6.23 -0.31 7.65
CA ALA A 43 6.17 0.73 8.69
C ALA A 43 7.55 1.29 9.03
N LEU A 44 8.57 0.42 9.12
CA LEU A 44 9.96 0.85 9.40
C LEU A 44 10.54 1.69 8.26
N ILE A 45 10.21 1.36 7.01
CA ILE A 45 10.57 2.14 5.82
C ILE A 45 9.82 3.49 5.82
N ALA A 46 8.52 3.49 6.09
CA ALA A 46 7.70 4.71 6.12
C ALA A 46 8.15 5.70 7.20
N LEU A 47 8.66 5.20 8.32
CA LEU A 47 9.19 5.99 9.43
C LEU A 47 10.69 6.31 9.30
N ASP A 48 11.34 5.88 8.21
CA ASP A 48 12.78 6.01 7.96
C ASP A 48 13.68 5.48 9.10
N LEU A 49 13.18 4.52 9.87
CA LEU A 49 13.87 3.97 11.04
C LEU A 49 14.90 2.90 10.67
N VAL A 50 14.74 2.23 9.52
CA VAL A 50 15.65 1.19 9.03
C VAL A 50 15.67 1.14 7.49
N LEU A 51 16.86 1.18 6.90
CA LEU A 51 17.10 0.85 5.48
C LEU A 51 17.05 -0.68 5.31
N ARG A 52 15.85 -1.27 5.35
CA ARG A 52 15.63 -2.68 4.98
C ARG A 52 14.53 -2.74 3.93
N THR A 53 14.73 -3.50 2.86
CA THR A 53 13.73 -3.67 1.80
C THR A 53 12.70 -4.73 2.18
N THR A 54 11.40 -4.42 2.06
CA THR A 54 10.31 -5.41 2.07
C THR A 54 9.75 -5.57 0.66
N GLN A 55 8.90 -6.56 0.42
CA GLN A 55 8.29 -6.81 -0.89
C GLN A 55 6.87 -6.23 -1.02
N ASP A 56 6.23 -5.98 0.11
CA ASP A 56 4.79 -5.73 0.24
C ASP A 56 4.48 -4.74 1.37
N LEU A 57 3.21 -4.33 1.45
CA LEU A 57 2.64 -3.46 2.47
C LEU A 57 1.50 -4.22 3.16
N ASP A 58 1.69 -4.56 4.44
CA ASP A 58 0.67 -5.21 5.25
C ASP A 58 -0.18 -4.18 6.00
N ILE A 59 -1.49 -4.20 5.76
CA ILE A 59 -2.49 -3.41 6.49
C ILE A 59 -3.22 -4.35 7.44
N ILE A 60 -3.22 -4.02 8.73
CA ILE A 60 -3.82 -4.84 9.79
C ILE A 60 -5.06 -4.22 10.43
N ALA A 61 -5.27 -2.92 10.23
CA ALA A 61 -6.41 -2.20 10.79
C ALA A 61 -6.72 -0.92 10.02
N LEU A 62 -7.98 -0.52 10.09
CA LEU A 62 -8.46 0.81 9.72
C LEU A 62 -8.68 1.64 10.99
N ILE A 63 -8.54 2.96 10.90
CA ILE A 63 -8.93 3.86 11.97
C ILE A 63 -10.32 4.45 11.64
N ARG A 64 -11.25 4.39 12.61
CA ARG A 64 -12.56 5.04 12.54
C ARG A 64 -12.89 5.60 13.92
N ALA A 65 -13.15 6.90 14.00
CA ALA A 65 -13.43 7.59 15.26
C ALA A 65 -12.37 7.32 16.35
N ASP A 66 -11.08 7.40 15.96
CA ASP A 66 -9.91 7.14 16.81
C ASP A 66 -9.77 5.71 17.36
N GLU A 67 -10.61 4.76 16.91
CA GLU A 67 -10.52 3.35 17.27
C GLU A 67 -9.92 2.50 16.14
N LEU A 68 -9.15 1.48 16.53
CA LEU A 68 -8.65 0.46 15.61
C LEU A 68 -9.76 -0.54 15.30
N ILE A 69 -10.10 -0.65 14.01
CA ILE A 69 -11.05 -1.63 13.50
C ILE A 69 -10.30 -2.63 12.64
N ASP A 70 -10.63 -3.91 12.80
CA ASP A 70 -10.11 -4.98 11.96
C ASP A 70 -10.27 -4.60 10.47
N SER A 71 -9.18 -4.74 9.72
CA SER A 71 -9.18 -4.44 8.30
C SER A 71 -9.79 -5.55 7.46
N GLU A 72 -10.13 -6.72 8.02
CA GLU A 72 -10.72 -7.82 7.27
C GLU A 72 -12.27 -7.81 7.29
N PRO A 73 -12.93 -7.82 6.11
CA PRO A 73 -12.36 -7.65 4.78
C PRO A 73 -12.00 -6.19 4.48
N LEU A 74 -10.96 -5.98 3.68
CA LEU A 74 -10.59 -4.63 3.25
C LEU A 74 -11.73 -4.04 2.41
N PRO A 75 -12.09 -2.76 2.62
CA PRO A 75 -13.10 -2.11 1.79
C PRO A 75 -12.80 -2.23 0.29
N GLU A 76 -13.82 -2.58 -0.50
CA GLU A 76 -13.69 -2.85 -1.94
C GLU A 76 -13.07 -1.68 -2.72
N TYR A 77 -13.34 -0.45 -2.28
CA TYR A 77 -12.75 0.75 -2.89
C TYR A 77 -11.23 0.83 -2.68
N LEU A 78 -10.70 0.37 -1.53
CA LEU A 78 -9.25 0.32 -1.28
C LEU A 78 -8.59 -0.75 -2.13
N ILE A 79 -9.22 -1.92 -2.23
CA ILE A 79 -8.73 -3.01 -3.08
C ILE A 79 -8.67 -2.54 -4.54
N SER A 80 -9.74 -1.92 -5.02
CA SER A 80 -9.82 -1.40 -6.39
C SER A 80 -8.74 -0.36 -6.67
N ALA A 81 -8.52 0.58 -5.75
CA ALA A 81 -7.49 1.60 -5.89
C ALA A 81 -6.06 1.00 -5.87
N ALA A 82 -5.80 0.04 -4.98
CA ALA A 82 -4.52 -0.67 -4.91
C ALA A 82 -4.21 -1.43 -6.21
N ILE A 83 -5.22 -2.06 -6.82
CA ILE A 83 -5.07 -2.72 -8.13
C ILE A 83 -4.67 -1.73 -9.23
N GLN A 84 -5.22 -0.51 -9.23
CA GLN A 84 -4.82 0.50 -10.22
C GLN A 84 -3.37 0.97 -9.99
N VAL A 85 -2.97 1.20 -8.73
CA VAL A 85 -1.58 1.55 -8.40
C VAL A 85 -0.62 0.45 -8.86
N ALA A 86 -0.97 -0.82 -8.62
CA ALA A 86 -0.17 -1.95 -9.06
C ALA A 86 0.00 -1.96 -10.58
N ARG A 87 -1.05 -1.67 -11.35
CA ARG A 87 -0.96 -1.53 -12.82
C ARG A 87 -0.07 -0.37 -13.26
N ILE A 88 -0.22 0.80 -12.64
CA ILE A 88 0.58 2.01 -12.96
C ILE A 88 2.07 1.77 -12.73
N LEU A 89 2.42 1.09 -11.64
CA LEU A 89 3.79 0.81 -11.24
C LEU A 89 4.33 -0.53 -11.77
N ASN A 90 3.54 -1.26 -12.56
CA ASN A 90 3.86 -2.58 -13.08
C ASN A 90 4.27 -3.58 -11.96
N LEU A 91 3.53 -3.56 -10.86
CA LEU A 91 3.65 -4.45 -9.70
C LEU A 91 2.74 -5.67 -9.86
N PRO A 92 3.06 -6.81 -9.21
CA PRO A 92 2.16 -7.96 -9.18
C PRO A 92 0.84 -7.61 -8.50
N ILE A 93 -0.25 -8.17 -9.01
CA ILE A 93 -1.60 -8.06 -8.45
C ILE A 93 -1.88 -9.40 -7.78
N ALA A 94 -2.07 -9.40 -6.46
CA ALA A 94 -2.40 -10.59 -5.66
C ALA A 94 -3.92 -10.74 -5.52
#